data_AF-A0A7X8LXP5-F1
#
_entry.id   AF-A0A7X8LXP5-F1
#
_cell.length_a   1.000
_cell.length_b   1.000
_cell.length_c   1.000
_cell.angle_alpha   90.00
_cell.angle_beta   90.00
_cell.angle_gamma   90.00
#
_symmetry.space_group_name_H-M   'P 1'
#
loop_
_entity.id
_entity.type
_entity.pdbx_description
1 polymer ?
#
loop_
_entity_poly.entity_id
_entity_poly.type
_entity_poly.pdbx_seq_one_letter_code
_entity_poly.pdbx_strand_id
1 'polypeptide(L)'
;MSNIIFYFSGTGNSYSIAKGIQKEIGDTIVVPLLKAEDYKAAEYNIVGFIVPVYYLHVPEIALKAIKRISLRKDQQVFAVADYGGTLGYALQDIREALADEDVILQEYKIRMPGNYILEYGAFPKAYQEKILKKAQIQISKIAGSILENKSTGYIEPNLIAKLFHSRSKKQMSLFGEIGSELYTKEQCVHCYQCVKLCPTKNITIGEGNLIWGSKCVQCMACIQWCPQKAVSHPLMKKNRRYYTNPNVVVNQSGEFEFK
;
A
#
# COMPACT_ATOMS: atom_id res chain seq x y z
N MET A 1 -6.47 -1.13 23.34
CA MET A 1 -6.42 -0.23 22.18
C MET A 1 -7.82 -0.07 21.65
N SER A 2 -8.35 1.14 21.64
CA SER A 2 -9.72 1.46 21.20
C SER A 2 -9.84 1.64 19.69
N ASN A 3 -8.72 1.83 19.00
CA ASN A 3 -8.68 2.13 17.57
C ASN A 3 -7.84 1.10 16.81
N ILE A 4 -8.16 0.85 15.54
CA ILE A 4 -7.38 -0.02 14.66
C ILE A 4 -7.17 0.64 13.30
N ILE A 5 -5.94 0.56 12.78
CA ILE A 5 -5.60 1.00 11.43
C ILE A 5 -5.02 -0.19 10.68
N PHE A 6 -5.72 -0.61 9.63
CA PHE A 6 -5.23 -1.57 8.67
C PHE A 6 -4.42 -0.89 7.57
N TYR A 7 -3.30 -1.48 7.19
CA TYR A 7 -2.47 -0.97 6.09
C TYR A 7 -2.07 -2.06 5.10
N PHE A 8 -1.96 -1.70 3.83
CA PHE A 8 -1.28 -2.51 2.81
C PHE A 8 -0.11 -1.69 2.27
N SER A 9 1.12 -2.23 2.20
CA SER A 9 2.24 -1.43 1.70
C SER A 9 3.30 -2.26 0.99
N GLY A 10 3.80 -1.74 -0.13
CA GLY A 10 4.93 -2.34 -0.86
C GLY A 10 6.28 -1.77 -0.41
N THR A 11 6.39 -0.44 -0.34
CA THR A 11 7.65 0.29 -0.05
C THR A 11 7.60 1.09 1.26
N GLY A 12 6.64 0.80 2.13
CA GLY A 12 6.54 1.41 3.47
C GLY A 12 5.84 2.78 3.52
N ASN A 13 5.35 3.33 2.41
CA ASN A 13 4.63 4.62 2.41
C ASN A 13 3.36 4.56 3.26
N SER A 14 2.46 3.64 2.93
CA SER A 14 1.18 3.41 3.63
C SER A 14 1.41 3.04 5.10
N TYR A 15 2.44 2.22 5.40
CA TYR A 15 2.83 1.92 6.78
C TYR A 15 3.30 3.17 7.53
N SER A 16 4.15 4.01 6.91
CA SER A 16 4.59 5.27 7.52
C SER A 16 3.43 6.24 7.78
N ILE A 17 2.42 6.27 6.91
CA ILE A 17 1.20 7.07 7.13
C ILE A 17 0.42 6.51 8.32
N ALA A 18 0.22 5.18 8.39
CA ALA A 18 -0.46 4.53 9.49
C ALA A 18 0.19 4.81 10.84
N LYS A 19 1.52 4.68 10.92
CA LYS A 19 2.30 5.00 12.12
C LYS A 19 2.23 6.48 12.49
N GLY A 20 2.24 7.36 11.50
CA GLY A 20 2.10 8.81 11.71
C GLY A 20 0.74 9.16 12.32
N ILE A 21 -0.35 8.63 11.77
CA ILE A 21 -1.70 8.84 12.31
C ILE A 21 -1.82 8.21 13.70
N GLN A 22 -1.36 6.96 13.89
CA GLN A 22 -1.36 6.26 15.18
C GLN A 22 -0.71 7.09 16.29
N LYS A 23 0.42 7.74 16.00
CA LYS A 23 1.15 8.58 16.96
C LYS A 23 0.32 9.77 17.44
N GLU A 24 -0.51 10.34 16.58
CA GLU A 24 -1.28 11.55 16.88
C GLU A 24 -2.64 11.24 17.49
N ILE A 25 -3.32 10.18 17.03
CA ILE A 25 -4.65 9.83 17.56
C ILE A 25 -4.58 9.01 18.85
N GLY A 26 -3.45 8.35 19.14
CA GLY A 26 -3.25 7.55 20.34
C GLY A 26 -4.17 6.31 20.41
N ASP A 27 -3.89 5.43 21.39
CA ASP A 27 -4.67 4.22 21.68
C ASP A 27 -5.07 3.36 20.45
N THR A 28 -4.18 3.32 19.46
CA THR A 28 -4.42 2.68 18.16
C THR A 28 -3.46 1.54 17.90
N ILE A 29 -3.97 0.39 17.45
CA ILE A 29 -3.14 -0.69 16.89
C ILE A 29 -3.01 -0.52 15.38
N VAL A 30 -1.82 -0.79 14.83
CA VAL A 30 -1.55 -0.74 13.38
C VAL A 30 -1.27 -2.16 12.91
N VAL A 31 -2.07 -2.63 11.95
CA VAL A 31 -2.12 -4.05 11.55
C VAL A 31 -1.97 -4.17 10.03
N PRO A 32 -1.18 -5.13 9.51
CA PRO A 32 -1.20 -5.46 8.09
C PRO A 32 -2.62 -5.88 7.67
N LEU A 33 -3.19 -5.25 6.65
CA LEU A 33 -4.56 -5.50 6.19
C LEU A 33 -4.81 -6.97 5.83
N LEU A 34 -3.79 -7.70 5.38
CA LEU A 34 -3.91 -9.12 5.07
C LEU A 34 -3.99 -10.04 6.30
N LYS A 35 -3.78 -9.49 7.50
CA LYS A 35 -4.00 -10.15 8.79
C LYS A 35 -5.30 -9.66 9.46
N ALA A 36 -6.18 -8.96 8.72
CA ALA A 36 -7.37 -8.37 9.31
C ALA A 36 -8.34 -9.41 9.90
N GLU A 37 -8.33 -10.64 9.40
CA GLU A 37 -9.14 -11.75 9.92
C GLU A 37 -8.77 -12.18 11.35
N ASP A 38 -7.56 -11.85 11.81
CA ASP A 38 -7.13 -12.09 13.19
C ASP A 38 -7.75 -11.08 14.18
N TYR A 39 -8.50 -10.09 13.69
CA TYR A 39 -9.05 -8.99 14.47
C TYR A 39 -10.55 -8.82 14.22
N LYS A 40 -11.31 -8.63 15.29
CA LYS A 40 -12.72 -8.24 15.20
C LYS A 40 -12.81 -6.73 15.07
N ALA A 41 -12.76 -6.21 13.84
CA ALA A 41 -12.79 -4.76 13.59
C ALA A 41 -14.00 -4.06 14.22
N ALA A 42 -15.15 -4.73 14.30
CA ALA A 42 -16.37 -4.25 14.95
C ALA A 42 -16.23 -3.96 16.47
N GLU A 43 -15.18 -4.43 17.14
CA GLU A 43 -14.92 -4.16 18.58
C GLU A 43 -14.20 -2.82 18.81
N TYR A 44 -13.68 -2.18 17.75
CA TYR A 44 -12.96 -0.91 17.84
C TYR A 44 -13.92 0.29 17.66
N ASN A 45 -13.48 1.49 18.01
CA ASN A 45 -14.26 2.72 17.83
C ASN A 45 -13.92 3.42 16.51
N ILE A 46 -12.62 3.49 16.20
CA ILE A 46 -12.09 4.05 14.95
C ILE A 46 -11.44 2.94 14.14
N VAL A 47 -11.86 2.78 12.88
CA VAL A 47 -11.30 1.82 11.92
C VAL A 47 -10.73 2.57 10.72
N GLY A 48 -9.43 2.41 10.48
CA GLY A 48 -8.72 3.07 9.37
C GLY A 48 -8.25 2.10 8.30
N PHE A 49 -8.36 2.47 7.02
CA PHE A 49 -7.79 1.74 5.88
C PHE A 49 -6.76 2.59 5.14
N ILE A 50 -5.49 2.16 5.11
CA ILE A 50 -4.42 2.92 4.47
C ILE A 50 -3.78 2.07 3.36
N VAL A 51 -4.02 2.46 2.11
CA VAL A 51 -3.67 1.66 0.93
C VAL A 51 -3.02 2.50 -0.16
N PRO A 52 -2.09 1.92 -0.94
CA PRO A 52 -1.50 2.59 -2.08
C PRO A 52 -2.42 2.50 -3.29
N VAL A 53 -2.25 3.42 -4.24
CA VAL A 53 -2.91 3.39 -5.54
C VAL A 53 -2.02 2.69 -6.57
N TYR A 54 -2.44 1.53 -7.06
CA TYR A 54 -1.79 0.79 -8.15
C TYR A 54 -2.64 0.87 -9.41
N TYR A 55 -2.10 1.53 -10.45
CA TYR A 55 -2.82 1.75 -11.70
C TYR A 55 -4.26 2.24 -11.47
N LEU A 56 -4.39 3.40 -10.81
CA LEU A 56 -5.67 4.06 -10.50
C LEU A 56 -6.58 3.34 -9.48
N HIS A 57 -6.28 2.14 -9.00
CA HIS A 57 -7.16 1.41 -8.10
C HIS A 57 -6.45 0.92 -6.83
N VAL A 58 -7.24 0.42 -5.87
CA VAL A 58 -6.72 -0.37 -4.75
C VAL A 58 -6.20 -1.72 -5.27
N PRO A 59 -5.08 -2.25 -4.73
CA PRO A 59 -4.63 -3.59 -5.07
C PRO A 59 -5.71 -4.63 -4.77
N GLU A 60 -6.01 -5.51 -5.72
CA GLU A 60 -7.15 -6.44 -5.61
C GLU A 60 -7.14 -7.28 -4.32
N ILE A 61 -5.96 -7.73 -3.88
CA ILE A 61 -5.83 -8.48 -2.62
C ILE A 61 -6.20 -7.64 -1.38
N ALA A 62 -5.88 -6.34 -1.38
CA ALA A 62 -6.25 -5.42 -0.31
C ALA A 62 -7.76 -5.16 -0.33
N LEU A 63 -8.34 -4.95 -1.52
CA LEU A 63 -9.78 -4.74 -1.67
C LEU A 63 -10.60 -5.96 -1.21
N LYS A 64 -10.15 -7.17 -1.56
CA LYS A 64 -10.75 -8.43 -1.07
C LYS A 64 -10.66 -8.58 0.45
N ALA A 65 -9.58 -8.11 1.07
CA ALA A 65 -9.45 -8.12 2.52
C ALA A 65 -10.42 -7.12 3.17
N ILE A 66 -10.52 -5.89 2.64
CA ILE A 66 -11.47 -4.87 3.14
C ILE A 66 -12.90 -5.39 3.11
N LYS A 67 -13.34 -6.01 2.00
CA LYS A 67 -14.71 -6.53 1.85
C LYS A 67 -15.07 -7.64 2.86
N ARG A 68 -14.09 -8.28 3.49
CA ARG A 68 -14.33 -9.36 4.48
C ARG A 68 -14.42 -8.84 5.91
N ILE A 69 -14.17 -7.56 6.14
CA ILE A 69 -14.17 -6.96 7.46
C ILE A 69 -15.59 -6.51 7.77
N SER A 70 -16.16 -7.04 8.85
CA SER A 70 -17.45 -6.58 9.38
C SER A 70 -17.27 -5.38 10.29
N LEU A 71 -18.12 -4.37 10.11
CA LEU A 71 -18.13 -3.13 10.87
C LEU A 71 -19.46 -2.98 11.63
N ARG A 72 -19.51 -2.02 12.54
CA ARG A 72 -20.69 -1.62 13.30
C ARG A 72 -21.12 -0.23 12.83
N LYS A 73 -22.43 -0.04 12.71
CA LYS A 73 -23.10 1.18 12.22
C LYS A 73 -22.55 2.51 12.79
N ASP A 74 -22.19 2.53 14.07
CA ASP A 74 -21.77 3.75 14.76
C ASP A 74 -20.24 3.90 14.87
N GLN A 75 -19.46 3.10 14.12
CA GLN A 75 -18.01 3.24 14.07
C GLN A 75 -17.60 4.42 13.21
N GLN A 76 -16.55 5.12 13.64
CA GLN A 76 -15.87 6.07 12.77
C GLN A 76 -14.96 5.29 11.82
N VAL A 77 -15.18 5.43 10.52
CA VAL A 77 -14.40 4.73 9.49
C VAL A 77 -13.70 5.74 8.61
N PHE A 78 -12.40 5.57 8.38
CA PHE A 78 -11.65 6.42 7.46
C PHE A 78 -10.77 5.62 6.51
N ALA A 79 -10.49 6.21 5.34
CA ALA A 79 -9.54 5.68 4.38
C ALA A 79 -8.52 6.76 3.98
N VAL A 80 -7.26 6.34 3.83
CA VAL A 80 -6.20 7.15 3.24
C VAL A 80 -5.60 6.42 2.06
N ALA A 81 -5.79 6.98 0.87
CA ALA A 81 -5.15 6.48 -0.35
C ALA A 81 -3.84 7.24 -0.63
N ASP A 82 -2.72 6.54 -0.68
CA ASP A 82 -1.42 7.12 -1.02
C ASP A 82 -1.03 6.90 -2.49
N TYR A 83 -0.56 7.97 -3.14
CA TYR A 83 -0.35 7.97 -4.59
C TYR A 83 0.88 8.78 -5.03
N GLY A 84 1.57 8.30 -6.07
CA GLY A 84 2.68 9.01 -6.70
C GLY A 84 2.27 9.83 -7.94
N GLY A 85 1.32 9.34 -8.72
CA GLY A 85 0.82 9.99 -9.93
C GLY A 85 -0.49 10.72 -9.67
N THR A 86 -1.59 10.03 -9.94
CA THR A 86 -2.98 10.45 -9.67
C THR A 86 -3.62 9.49 -8.66
N LEU A 87 -4.64 9.97 -7.95
CA LEU A 87 -5.41 9.18 -6.97
C LEU A 87 -6.25 8.08 -7.63
N GLY A 88 -6.75 8.32 -8.85
CA GLY A 88 -7.61 7.36 -9.54
C GLY A 88 -8.96 7.19 -8.85
N TYR A 89 -9.40 5.94 -8.77
CA TYR A 89 -10.64 5.43 -8.22
C TYR A 89 -10.47 4.78 -6.84
N ALA A 90 -9.27 4.78 -6.26
CA ALA A 90 -8.98 3.98 -5.07
C ALA A 90 -9.91 4.22 -3.87
N LEU A 91 -10.32 5.47 -3.61
CA LEU A 91 -11.27 5.77 -2.53
C LEU A 91 -12.70 5.35 -2.88
N GLN A 92 -13.08 5.46 -4.15
CA GLN A 92 -14.34 4.91 -4.65
C GLN A 92 -14.36 3.38 -4.54
N ASP A 93 -13.25 2.69 -4.87
CA ASP A 93 -13.15 1.23 -4.72
C ASP A 93 -13.41 0.81 -3.25
N ILE A 94 -12.85 1.54 -2.28
CA ILE A 94 -13.08 1.27 -0.84
C ILE A 94 -14.54 1.52 -0.46
N ARG A 95 -15.12 2.64 -0.92
CA ARG A 95 -16.53 2.97 -0.69
C ARG A 95 -17.45 1.86 -1.20
N GLU A 96 -17.19 1.35 -2.41
CA GLU A 96 -17.93 0.23 -2.99
C GLU A 96 -17.69 -1.08 -2.24
N ALA A 97 -16.48 -1.33 -1.74
CA ALA A 97 -16.18 -2.52 -0.94
C ALA A 97 -16.84 -2.53 0.45
N LEU A 98 -17.20 -1.35 0.97
CA LEU A 98 -17.90 -1.16 2.25
C LEU A 98 -19.39 -0.83 2.05
N ALA A 99 -19.94 -0.95 0.84
CA ALA A 99 -21.31 -0.53 0.54
C ALA A 99 -22.38 -1.33 1.29
N ASP A 100 -22.07 -2.55 1.71
CA ASP A 100 -22.96 -3.42 2.50
C ASP A 100 -22.91 -3.08 4.01
N GLU A 101 -21.95 -2.25 4.44
CA GLU A 101 -21.79 -1.80 5.82
C GLU A 101 -22.50 -0.45 6.02
N ASP A 102 -23.23 -0.28 7.12
CA ASP A 102 -23.96 0.97 7.43
C ASP A 102 -23.03 2.02 8.06
N VAL A 103 -21.96 2.38 7.35
CA VAL A 103 -20.91 3.30 7.83
C VAL A 103 -20.68 4.44 6.86
N ILE A 104 -20.31 5.61 7.39
CA ILE A 104 -19.90 6.77 6.59
C ILE A 104 -18.38 6.78 6.51
N LEU A 105 -17.84 6.66 5.29
CA LEU A 105 -16.41 6.66 5.06
C LEU A 105 -15.84 8.09 5.01
N GLN A 106 -14.90 8.40 5.92
CA GLN A 106 -14.06 9.59 5.82
C GLN A 106 -12.94 9.36 4.80
N GLU A 107 -12.82 10.23 3.80
CA GLU A 107 -11.95 10.03 2.65
C GLU A 107 -10.78 11.02 2.64
N TYR A 108 -9.56 10.48 2.64
CA TYR A 108 -8.33 11.26 2.60
C TYR A 108 -7.35 10.74 1.55
N LYS A 109 -6.47 11.63 1.08
CA LYS A 109 -5.44 11.30 0.10
C LYS A 109 -4.11 11.93 0.47
N ILE A 110 -3.02 11.21 0.27
CA ILE A 110 -1.66 11.72 0.52
C ILE A 110 -0.78 11.43 -0.68
N ARG A 111 -0.10 12.46 -1.19
CA ARG A 111 0.91 12.27 -2.23
C ARG A 111 2.20 11.75 -1.60
N MET A 112 2.67 10.60 -2.07
CA MET A 112 3.92 9.97 -1.64
C MET A 112 4.88 9.79 -2.82
N PRO A 113 6.19 9.57 -2.60
CA PRO A 113 7.09 9.22 -3.69
C PRO A 113 6.65 7.91 -4.36
N GLY A 114 6.63 7.92 -5.69
CA GLY A 114 6.25 6.75 -6.49
C GLY A 114 7.30 5.64 -6.42
N ASN A 115 6.84 4.40 -6.54
CA ASN A 115 7.65 3.20 -6.32
C ASN A 115 7.63 2.19 -7.49
N TYR A 116 7.01 2.54 -8.63
CA TYR A 116 6.79 1.60 -9.73
C TYR A 116 8.01 1.50 -10.65
N ILE A 117 9.00 0.72 -10.19
CA ILE A 117 10.33 0.60 -10.81
C ILE A 117 10.32 -0.04 -12.20
N LEU A 118 9.22 -0.66 -12.63
CA LEU A 118 9.07 -1.19 -14.00
C LEU A 118 8.82 -0.10 -15.04
N GLU A 119 8.33 1.08 -14.64
CA GLU A 119 8.05 2.18 -15.57
C GLU A 119 8.98 3.37 -15.35
N TYR A 120 9.29 3.71 -14.09
CA TYR A 120 10.13 4.86 -13.75
C TYR A 120 11.04 4.58 -12.55
N GLY A 121 12.18 5.27 -12.48
CA GLY A 121 13.06 5.23 -11.32
C GLY A 121 12.64 6.24 -10.25
N ALA A 122 13.08 6.04 -9.02
CA ALA A 122 12.88 7.01 -7.94
C ALA A 122 13.45 8.39 -8.31
N PHE A 123 12.69 9.43 -7.97
CA PHE A 123 13.15 10.82 -8.11
C PHE A 123 14.40 11.11 -7.25
N PRO A 124 15.13 12.20 -7.47
CA PRO A 124 16.24 12.60 -6.59
C PRO A 124 15.82 12.70 -5.12
N LYS A 125 16.71 12.35 -4.18
CA LYS A 125 16.42 12.31 -2.73
C LYS A 125 15.84 13.63 -2.19
N ALA A 126 16.39 14.77 -2.58
CA ALA A 126 15.86 16.09 -2.16
C ALA A 126 14.38 16.31 -2.57
N TYR A 127 13.96 15.78 -3.73
CA TYR A 127 12.57 15.85 -4.15
C TYR A 127 11.68 14.88 -3.36
N GLN A 128 12.19 13.68 -3.06
CA GLN A 128 11.50 12.71 -2.19
C GLN A 128 11.28 13.32 -0.79
N GLU A 129 12.30 13.93 -0.19
CA GLU A 129 12.23 14.59 1.12
C GLU A 129 11.20 15.73 1.13
N LYS A 130 11.13 16.52 0.05
CA LYS A 130 10.11 17.57 -0.10
C LYS A 130 8.69 16.99 -0.12
N ILE A 131 8.48 15.87 -0.80
CA ILE A 131 7.17 15.17 -0.79
C ILE A 131 6.88 14.64 0.62
N LEU A 132 7.83 13.97 1.25
CA LEU A 132 7.67 13.37 2.59
C LEU A 132 7.38 14.41 3.67
N LYS A 133 8.06 15.57 3.64
CA LYS A 133 7.76 16.70 4.56
C LYS A 133 6.32 17.20 4.39
N LYS A 134 5.85 17.32 3.15
CA LYS A 134 4.45 17.70 2.88
C LYS A 134 3.47 16.63 3.34
N ALA A 135 3.81 15.35 3.14
CA ALA A 135 3.01 14.22 3.61
C ALA A 135 2.89 14.25 5.14
N GLN A 136 3.96 14.55 5.88
CA GLN A 136 3.89 14.66 7.34
C GLN A 136 2.93 15.75 7.81
N ILE A 137 2.93 16.92 7.16
CA ILE A 137 1.96 17.99 7.48
C ILE A 137 0.53 17.53 7.19
N GLN A 138 0.31 16.78 6.11
CA GLN A 138 -1.01 16.24 5.77
C GLN A 138 -1.47 15.16 6.77
N ILE A 139 -0.56 14.27 7.20
CA ILE A 139 -0.82 13.27 8.24
C ILE A 139 -1.37 13.96 9.49
N SER A 140 -0.74 15.04 9.95
CA SER A 140 -1.20 15.73 11.15
C SER A 140 -2.57 16.40 10.99
N LYS A 141 -2.83 16.97 9.81
CA LYS A 141 -4.16 17.53 9.50
C LYS A 141 -5.25 16.45 9.46
N ILE A 142 -4.93 15.29 8.91
CA ILE A 142 -5.84 14.14 8.83
C ILE A 142 -6.10 13.60 10.24
N ALA A 143 -5.07 13.40 11.06
CA ALA A 143 -5.22 12.97 12.44
C ALA A 143 -6.10 13.93 13.26
N GLY A 144 -5.89 15.24 13.15
CA GLY A 144 -6.78 16.25 13.77
C GLY A 144 -8.22 16.14 13.28
N SER A 145 -8.42 15.91 11.98
CA SER A 145 -9.77 15.73 11.42
C SER A 145 -10.45 14.45 11.91
N ILE A 146 -9.69 13.37 12.09
CA ILE A 146 -10.16 12.11 12.67
C ILE A 146 -10.56 12.32 14.14
N LEU A 147 -9.73 12.98 14.95
CA LEU A 147 -10.02 13.26 16.36
C LEU A 147 -11.26 14.12 16.56
N GLU A 148 -11.49 15.07 15.65
CA GLU A 148 -12.68 15.91 15.65
C GLU A 148 -13.92 15.23 15.02
N ASN A 149 -13.78 13.98 14.55
CA ASN A 149 -14.78 13.23 13.79
C ASN A 149 -15.40 14.07 12.64
N LYS A 150 -14.55 14.82 11.93
CA LYS A 150 -14.98 15.68 10.83
C LYS A 150 -15.46 14.83 9.65
N SER A 151 -16.73 15.02 9.29
CA SER A 151 -17.26 14.47 8.04
C SER A 151 -16.48 15.01 6.83
N THR A 152 -16.28 14.16 5.84
CA THR A 152 -15.63 14.51 4.58
C THR A 152 -16.61 14.32 3.43
N GLY A 153 -16.48 15.12 2.38
CA GLY A 153 -17.11 14.80 1.10
C GLY A 153 -16.41 13.65 0.38
N TYR A 154 -17.08 13.11 -0.64
CA TYR A 154 -16.50 12.12 -1.53
C TYR A 154 -15.43 12.71 -2.44
N ILE A 155 -14.31 12.00 -2.58
CA ILE A 155 -13.23 12.37 -3.48
C ILE A 155 -13.42 11.66 -4.81
N GLU A 156 -13.96 12.39 -5.78
CA GLU A 156 -14.21 11.86 -7.12
C GLU A 156 -12.94 11.74 -7.98
N PRO A 157 -12.86 10.75 -8.88
CA PRO A 157 -11.79 10.62 -9.86
C PRO A 157 -11.68 11.86 -10.76
N ASN A 158 -10.46 12.34 -10.97
CA ASN A 158 -10.21 13.47 -11.88
C ASN A 158 -10.32 13.07 -13.36
N LEU A 159 -10.31 14.06 -14.27
CA LEU A 159 -10.45 13.84 -15.71
C LEU A 159 -9.38 12.91 -16.29
N ILE A 160 -8.15 13.00 -15.78
CA ILE A 160 -7.04 12.11 -16.19
C ILE A 160 -7.38 10.66 -15.81
N ALA A 161 -7.84 10.42 -14.58
CA ALA A 161 -8.25 9.08 -14.16
C ALA A 161 -9.38 8.53 -15.03
N LYS A 162 -10.39 9.35 -15.34
CA LYS A 162 -11.51 8.96 -16.22
C LYS A 162 -11.04 8.55 -17.62
N LEU A 163 -10.10 9.30 -18.20
CA LEU A 163 -9.54 9.00 -19.52
C LEU A 163 -8.77 7.67 -19.55
N PHE A 164 -8.07 7.31 -18.48
CA PHE A 164 -7.22 6.12 -18.41
C PHE A 164 -7.87 4.91 -17.74
N HIS A 165 -9.14 4.99 -17.31
CA HIS A 165 -9.82 3.96 -16.52
C HIS A 165 -9.93 2.59 -17.20
N SER A 166 -10.28 2.53 -18.49
CA SER A 166 -10.37 1.24 -19.20
C SER A 166 -9.00 0.57 -19.34
N ARG A 167 -7.95 1.38 -19.59
CA ARG A 167 -6.57 0.93 -19.70
C ARG A 167 -6.03 0.44 -18.35
N SER A 168 -6.41 1.09 -17.24
CA SER A 168 -5.92 0.69 -15.92
C SER A 168 -6.40 -0.69 -15.52
N LYS A 169 -7.69 -1.01 -15.73
CA LYS A 169 -8.24 -2.35 -15.46
C LYS A 169 -7.55 -3.44 -16.30
N LYS A 170 -7.35 -3.20 -17.59
CA LYS A 170 -6.60 -4.10 -18.48
C LYS A 170 -5.17 -4.30 -18.00
N GLN A 171 -4.52 -3.26 -17.50
CA GLN A 171 -3.15 -3.37 -17.02
C GLN A 171 -3.05 -4.16 -15.72
N MET A 172 -4.01 -3.98 -14.81
CA MET A 172 -4.09 -4.75 -13.56
C MET A 172 -4.34 -6.24 -13.80
N SER A 173 -5.17 -6.61 -14.79
CA SER A 173 -5.40 -8.03 -15.12
C SER A 173 -4.14 -8.74 -15.62
N LEU A 174 -3.14 -7.99 -16.11
CA LEU A 174 -1.85 -8.53 -16.56
C LEU A 174 -0.78 -8.59 -15.47
N PHE A 175 -1.06 -8.14 -14.24
CA PHE A 175 -0.06 -8.10 -13.17
C PHE A 175 0.52 -9.47 -12.85
N GLY A 176 -0.32 -10.52 -12.88
CA GLY A 176 0.10 -11.89 -12.65
C GLY A 176 1.10 -12.38 -13.68
N GLU A 177 0.76 -12.21 -14.96
CA GLU A 177 1.60 -12.58 -16.11
C GLU A 177 2.94 -11.85 -16.07
N ILE A 178 2.92 -10.52 -15.97
CA ILE A 178 4.15 -9.72 -15.85
C ILE A 178 4.95 -10.13 -14.60
N GLY A 179 4.27 -10.39 -13.48
CA GLY A 179 4.95 -10.85 -12.26
C GLY A 179 5.64 -12.20 -12.38
N SER A 180 5.20 -13.06 -13.31
CA SER A 180 5.82 -14.37 -13.55
C SER A 180 7.15 -14.29 -14.31
N GLU A 181 7.40 -13.17 -15.00
CA GLU A 181 8.66 -12.90 -15.70
C GLU A 181 9.75 -12.28 -14.80
N LEU A 182 9.46 -12.09 -13.51
CA LEU A 182 10.48 -11.70 -12.54
C LEU A 182 11.60 -12.75 -12.52
N TYR A 183 12.84 -12.30 -12.32
CA TYR A 183 13.98 -13.19 -12.24
C TYR A 183 15.01 -12.70 -11.22
N THR A 184 15.93 -13.60 -10.88
CA THR A 184 17.06 -13.31 -10.00
C THR A 184 18.34 -13.12 -10.80
N LYS A 185 19.16 -12.16 -10.39
CA LYS A 185 20.52 -11.97 -10.89
C LYS A 185 21.52 -12.69 -10.00
N GLU A 186 22.74 -12.87 -10.50
CA GLU A 186 23.85 -13.57 -9.84
C GLU A 186 24.21 -13.03 -8.45
N GLN A 187 23.88 -11.77 -8.15
CA GLN A 187 24.13 -11.18 -6.82
C GLN A 187 23.19 -11.72 -5.72
N CYS A 188 22.28 -12.64 -6.04
CA CYS A 188 21.36 -13.21 -5.07
C CYS A 188 22.10 -14.09 -4.04
N VAL A 189 22.04 -13.69 -2.77
CA VAL A 189 22.60 -14.45 -1.64
C VAL A 189 21.59 -15.38 -0.96
N HIS A 190 20.44 -15.66 -1.61
CA HIS A 190 19.40 -16.55 -1.10
C HIS A 190 18.92 -16.21 0.33
N CYS A 191 18.85 -14.92 0.68
CA CYS A 191 18.32 -14.47 1.98
C CYS A 191 16.79 -14.63 2.12
N TYR A 192 16.09 -14.93 1.02
CA TYR A 192 14.65 -15.13 0.93
C TYR A 192 13.77 -13.97 1.46
N GLN A 193 14.32 -12.76 1.61
CA GLN A 193 13.58 -11.58 2.02
C GLN A 193 12.40 -11.26 1.10
N CYS A 194 12.58 -11.46 -0.22
CA CYS A 194 11.53 -11.27 -1.21
C CYS A 194 10.34 -12.22 -1.01
N VAL A 195 10.59 -13.46 -0.57
CA VAL A 195 9.55 -14.46 -0.27
C VAL A 195 8.72 -13.98 0.92
N LYS A 196 9.39 -13.58 2.00
CA LYS A 196 8.75 -13.09 3.24
C LYS A 196 7.91 -11.82 3.00
N LEU A 197 8.39 -10.92 2.14
CA LEU A 197 7.71 -9.67 1.80
C LEU A 197 6.55 -9.83 0.82
N CYS A 198 6.40 -10.98 0.15
CA CYS A 198 5.43 -11.12 -0.93
C CYS A 198 4.00 -11.27 -0.38
N PRO A 199 3.12 -10.25 -0.52
CA PRO A 199 1.80 -10.28 0.11
C PRO A 199 0.89 -11.36 -0.48
N THR A 200 1.16 -11.79 -1.71
CA THR A 200 0.34 -12.77 -2.43
C THR A 200 0.97 -14.16 -2.47
N LYS A 201 2.11 -14.35 -1.78
CA LYS A 201 2.91 -15.59 -1.83
C LYS A 201 3.24 -16.00 -3.28
N ASN A 202 3.49 -15.01 -4.14
CA ASN A 202 3.86 -15.22 -5.55
C ASN A 202 5.24 -15.87 -5.71
N ILE A 203 6.12 -15.69 -4.73
CA ILE A 203 7.50 -16.15 -4.78
C ILE A 203 7.60 -17.33 -3.82
N THR A 204 8.03 -18.48 -4.33
CA THR A 204 8.25 -19.71 -3.55
C THR A 204 9.67 -20.21 -3.73
N ILE A 205 10.07 -21.23 -2.97
CA ILE A 205 11.40 -21.81 -3.02
C ILE A 205 11.26 -23.25 -3.52
N GLY A 206 12.03 -23.61 -4.56
CA GLY A 206 12.14 -24.98 -5.04
C GLY A 206 13.56 -25.28 -5.51
N GLU A 207 14.11 -26.43 -5.09
CA GLU A 207 15.50 -26.84 -5.37
C GLU A 207 16.53 -25.74 -5.04
N GLY A 208 16.30 -24.98 -3.96
CA GLY A 208 17.15 -23.87 -3.53
C GLY A 208 16.95 -22.56 -4.28
N ASN A 209 16.24 -22.57 -5.40
CA ASN A 209 15.99 -21.41 -6.26
C ASN A 209 14.65 -20.71 -5.97
N LEU A 210 14.55 -19.44 -6.38
CA LEU A 210 13.30 -18.69 -6.34
C LEU A 210 12.42 -19.03 -7.54
N ILE A 211 11.18 -19.43 -7.27
CA ILE A 211 10.14 -19.72 -8.27
C ILE A 211 9.13 -18.57 -8.28
N TRP A 212 8.82 -18.05 -9.47
CA TRP A 212 7.93 -16.92 -9.69
C TRP A 212 6.58 -17.37 -10.23
N GLY A 213 5.53 -17.17 -9.45
CA GLY A 213 4.15 -17.48 -9.85
C GLY A 213 3.46 -16.35 -10.61
N SER A 214 2.15 -16.50 -10.80
CA SER A 214 1.27 -15.59 -11.53
C SER A 214 0.23 -14.86 -10.65
N LYS A 215 0.45 -14.81 -9.33
CA LYS A 215 -0.39 -14.10 -8.34
C LYS A 215 0.17 -12.72 -7.96
N CYS A 216 1.10 -12.18 -8.74
CA CYS A 216 1.73 -10.90 -8.42
C CYS A 216 0.71 -9.74 -8.49
N VAL A 217 0.77 -8.83 -7.51
CA VAL A 217 -0.03 -7.58 -7.49
C VAL A 217 0.82 -6.34 -7.77
N GLN A 218 2.04 -6.56 -8.26
CA GLN A 218 2.99 -5.49 -8.63
C GLN A 218 3.27 -4.43 -7.54
N CYS A 219 3.27 -4.84 -6.26
CA CYS A 219 3.62 -3.93 -5.16
C CYS A 219 5.09 -3.49 -5.14
N MET A 220 5.93 -4.14 -5.95
CA MET A 220 7.37 -3.91 -6.10
C MET A 220 8.21 -4.17 -4.84
N ALA A 221 7.62 -4.70 -3.75
CA ALA A 221 8.33 -4.92 -2.49
C ALA A 221 9.60 -5.78 -2.67
N CYS A 222 9.49 -6.89 -3.41
CA CYS A 222 10.60 -7.82 -3.64
C CYS A 222 11.80 -7.17 -4.36
N ILE A 223 11.54 -6.30 -5.34
CA ILE A 223 12.60 -5.57 -6.06
C ILE A 223 13.16 -4.46 -5.18
N GLN A 224 12.30 -3.67 -4.55
CA GLN A 224 12.67 -2.45 -3.83
C GLN A 224 13.45 -2.73 -2.54
N TRP A 225 13.11 -3.79 -1.82
CA TRP A 225 13.74 -4.17 -0.55
C TRP A 225 14.82 -5.24 -0.67
N CYS A 226 15.15 -5.71 -1.88
CA CYS A 226 16.22 -6.68 -2.03
C CYS A 226 17.57 -6.05 -1.62
N PRO A 227 18.25 -6.54 -0.56
CA PRO A 227 19.48 -5.92 -0.07
C PRO A 227 20.60 -5.98 -1.12
N GLN A 228 20.60 -7.03 -1.94
CA GLN A 228 21.56 -7.22 -3.03
C GLN A 228 21.09 -6.64 -4.37
N LYS A 229 19.88 -6.05 -4.42
CA LYS A 229 19.22 -5.61 -5.66
C LYS A 229 19.21 -6.70 -6.74
N ALA A 230 19.08 -7.95 -6.31
CA ALA A 230 19.19 -9.14 -7.17
C ALA A 230 17.89 -9.48 -7.90
N VAL A 231 16.73 -9.03 -7.40
CA VAL A 231 15.44 -9.22 -8.11
C VAL A 231 15.30 -8.19 -9.23
N SER A 232 14.91 -8.65 -10.42
CA SER A 232 14.81 -7.84 -11.64
C SER A 232 13.64 -8.31 -12.52
N HIS A 233 13.37 -7.55 -13.58
CA HIS A 233 12.32 -7.83 -14.56
C HIS A 233 12.79 -7.36 -15.96
N PRO A 234 12.42 -8.02 -17.06
CA PRO A 234 12.80 -7.60 -18.42
C PRO A 234 12.41 -6.15 -18.76
N LEU A 235 11.23 -5.71 -18.33
CA LEU A 235 10.75 -4.32 -18.49
C LEU A 235 11.54 -3.27 -17.67
N MET A 236 12.40 -3.69 -16.74
CA MET A 236 13.16 -2.77 -15.90
C MET A 236 14.38 -2.22 -16.65
N LYS A 237 14.35 -0.92 -17.01
CA LYS A 237 15.51 -0.24 -17.62
C LYS A 237 16.71 -0.20 -16.67
N LYS A 238 17.93 -0.25 -17.24
CA LYS A 238 19.19 -0.08 -16.50
C LYS A 238 19.22 1.26 -15.76
N ASN A 239 19.95 1.32 -14.64
CA ASN A 239 20.21 2.52 -13.84
C ASN A 239 19.00 3.20 -13.17
N ARG A 240 17.84 2.52 -13.08
CA ARG A 240 16.72 3.03 -12.27
C ARG A 240 17.09 3.07 -10.79
N ARG A 241 16.75 4.17 -10.13
CA ARG A 241 16.90 4.33 -8.69
C ARG A 241 15.78 3.59 -7.96
N TYR A 242 16.16 2.88 -6.91
CA TYR A 242 15.25 2.18 -6.02
C TYR A 242 14.64 3.17 -5.02
N TYR A 243 13.46 2.87 -4.52
CA TYR A 243 12.76 3.65 -3.50
C TYR A 243 12.20 2.74 -2.41
N THR A 244 12.55 3.07 -1.18
CA THR A 244 11.87 2.63 0.03
C THR A 244 11.63 3.86 0.90
N ASN A 245 10.54 3.87 1.67
CA ASN A 245 10.30 4.98 2.59
C ASN A 245 11.46 5.06 3.59
N PRO A 246 12.11 6.23 3.76
CA PRO A 246 13.33 6.33 4.56
C PRO A 246 13.11 6.12 6.06
N ASN A 247 11.88 6.24 6.55
CA ASN A 247 11.52 6.04 7.96
C ASN A 247 11.13 4.59 8.28
N VAL A 248 11.21 3.70 7.29
CA VAL A 248 10.78 2.32 7.42
C VAL A 248 11.96 1.39 7.15
N VAL A 249 12.05 0.33 7.93
CA VAL A 249 12.91 -0.83 7.65
C VAL A 249 12.05 -2.09 7.55
N VAL A 250 12.65 -3.15 7.00
CA VAL A 250 12.06 -4.47 7.00
C VAL A 250 12.91 -5.36 7.90
N ASN A 251 12.28 -5.99 8.88
CA ASN A 251 12.97 -6.90 9.79
C ASN A 251 13.20 -8.28 9.16
N GLN A 252 13.88 -9.16 9.90
CA GLN A 252 14.21 -10.51 9.44
C GLN A 252 12.98 -11.38 9.13
N SER A 253 11.82 -11.07 9.72
CA SER A 253 10.55 -11.75 9.49
C SER A 253 9.80 -11.24 8.26
N GLY A 254 10.27 -10.16 7.62
CA GLY A 254 9.59 -9.53 6.49
C GLY A 254 8.51 -8.55 6.88
N GLU A 255 8.50 -8.08 8.12
CA GLU A 255 7.55 -7.09 8.62
C GLU A 255 8.18 -5.69 8.61
N PHE A 256 7.34 -4.66 8.47
CA PHE A 256 7.79 -3.28 8.50
C PHE A 256 7.97 -2.80 9.94
N GLU A 257 9.09 -2.12 10.19
CA GLU A 257 9.35 -1.43 11.44
C GLU A 257 9.63 0.04 11.17
N PHE A 258 9.21 0.89 12.10
CA PHE A 258 9.47 2.33 12.02
C PHE A 258 10.82 2.61 12.66
N LYS A 259 11.65 3.43 12.00
CA LYS A 259 12.96 3.83 12.51
C LYS A 259 12.88 4.83 13.67
#